data_AF-A0AA49K0H3-F1
#
_entry.id   AF-A0AA49K0H3-F1
#
_cell.length_a   1.000
_cell.length_b   1.000
_cell.length_c   1.000
_cell.angle_alpha   90.00
_cell.angle_beta   90.00
_cell.angle_gamma   90.00
#
_symmetry.space_group_name_H-M   'P 1'
#
loop_
_entity.id
_entity.type
_entity.pdbx_description
1 polymer ?
#
loop_
_entity_poly.entity_id
_entity_poly.type
_entity_poly.pdbx_seq_one_letter_code
_entity_poly.pdbx_strand_id
1 'polypeptide(L)'
;MPTLAKRLLLALAVAAVLTAVVAPIPTVRMHRRFLQASPNPDARHRTLLDADGRVPMAAWLPATDATVELADAGLLLRRLFPFNAVGEQRPYVRELAPLPMLWESASMDPTLFRDARASDKPTAAFDRSRIFRSVQRRLTPEERAYAANVADDSLWFVFDRVAHAAAADLAAASFTQPLRMEVAQFEMPIPRISRVSALSDGVAMRAALYAAAGQRDSADAVIGRLYAVGMLFHREGLNTIEGLLGHRTAMNAVSMRRGLHETLPQPRSGAVIAALDSLQARDSSARRPSRAMSVATGAEEPAAVDAIRAGLIRAVADPTITRAYRLEALALLSLSPCATAGRLLFGPGDAVTAAQAAAMQSLPRTAAESAYVALLVHQLDSARFEDASPSGLAGAFLTTNRALSAITFNPRLRTCSEIAATVVF
;
A
#
# COMPACT_ATOMS: atom_id res chain seq x y z
N MET A 1 -50.34 17.08 -19.34
CA MET A 1 -49.31 16.03 -19.53
C MET A 1 -48.06 16.47 -20.31
N PRO A 2 -48.10 17.25 -21.42
CA PRO A 2 -46.88 17.58 -22.17
C PRO A 2 -45.88 18.48 -21.41
N THR A 3 -46.31 19.17 -20.36
CA THR A 3 -45.48 20.04 -19.52
C THR A 3 -44.60 19.25 -18.54
N LEU A 4 -45.08 18.12 -18.02
CA LEU A 4 -44.33 17.30 -17.06
C LEU A 4 -43.21 16.52 -17.75
N ALA A 5 -43.48 15.96 -18.92
CA ALA A 5 -42.46 15.29 -19.74
C ALA A 5 -41.33 16.24 -20.15
N LYS A 6 -41.66 17.47 -20.57
CA LYS A 6 -40.66 18.51 -20.91
C LYS A 6 -39.81 18.92 -19.70
N ARG A 7 -40.43 19.11 -18.53
CA ARG A 7 -39.70 19.45 -17.29
C ARG A 7 -38.79 18.31 -16.84
N LEU A 8 -39.24 17.07 -16.95
CA LEU A 8 -38.42 15.89 -16.65
C LEU A 8 -37.22 15.78 -17.61
N LEU A 9 -37.44 15.91 -18.92
CA LEU A 9 -36.37 15.90 -19.92
C LEU A 9 -35.34 17.01 -19.69
N LEU A 10 -35.79 18.23 -19.36
CA LEU A 10 -34.90 19.34 -19.05
C LEU A 10 -34.08 19.07 -17.77
N ALA A 11 -34.71 18.56 -16.72
CA ALA A 11 -34.02 18.21 -15.47
C ALA A 11 -32.98 17.10 -15.70
N LEU A 12 -33.32 16.07 -16.48
CA LEU A 12 -32.41 14.99 -16.86
C LEU A 12 -31.23 15.53 -17.69
N ALA A 13 -31.48 16.42 -18.65
CA ALA A 13 -30.43 17.04 -19.45
C ALA A 13 -29.49 17.91 -18.59
N VAL A 14 -30.04 18.74 -17.70
CA VAL A 14 -29.25 19.57 -16.78
C VAL A 14 -28.40 18.71 -15.84
N ALA A 15 -28.96 17.64 -15.29
CA ALA A 15 -28.22 16.74 -14.41
C ALA A 15 -27.14 15.95 -15.15
N ALA A 16 -27.40 15.52 -16.39
CA ALA A 16 -26.38 14.89 -17.22
C ALA A 16 -25.22 15.86 -17.52
N VAL A 17 -25.53 17.13 -17.84
CA VAL A 17 -24.51 18.18 -18.04
C VAL A 17 -23.74 18.47 -16.76
N LEU A 18 -24.43 18.64 -15.62
CA LEU A 18 -23.77 18.86 -14.33
C LEU A 18 -22.85 17.70 -13.97
N THR A 19 -23.25 16.46 -14.21
CA THR A 19 -22.42 15.29 -13.94
C THR A 19 -21.23 15.22 -14.88
N ALA A 20 -21.44 15.52 -16.17
CA ALA A 20 -20.39 15.62 -17.16
C ALA A 20 -19.35 16.71 -16.85
N VAL A 21 -19.73 17.77 -16.13
CA VAL A 21 -18.83 18.88 -15.73
C VAL A 21 -18.19 18.63 -14.36
N VAL A 22 -18.95 18.12 -13.40
CA VAL A 22 -18.51 17.98 -12.00
C VAL A 22 -17.74 16.69 -11.76
N ALA A 23 -18.10 15.55 -12.39
CA ALA A 23 -17.43 14.27 -12.16
C ALA A 23 -15.96 14.18 -12.65
N PRO A 24 -15.57 14.87 -13.74
CA PRO A 24 -14.16 14.91 -14.16
C PRO A 24 -13.22 15.54 -13.14
N ILE A 25 -13.63 16.64 -12.50
CA ILE A 25 -12.79 17.43 -11.57
C ILE A 25 -12.18 16.57 -10.45
N PRO A 26 -12.96 15.85 -9.62
CA PRO A 26 -12.41 15.02 -8.55
C PRO A 26 -11.59 13.85 -9.08
N THR A 27 -12.01 13.26 -10.20
CA THR A 27 -11.27 12.16 -10.84
C THR A 27 -9.89 12.63 -11.28
N VAL A 28 -9.81 13.74 -12.00
CA VAL A 28 -8.54 14.35 -12.46
C VAL A 28 -7.69 14.79 -11.27
N ARG A 29 -8.29 15.41 -10.25
CA ARG A 29 -7.59 15.79 -9.01
C ARG A 29 -7.04 14.57 -8.27
N MET A 30 -7.80 13.48 -8.17
CA MET A 30 -7.36 12.24 -7.55
C MET A 30 -6.20 11.63 -8.33
N HIS A 31 -6.32 11.49 -9.65
CA HIS A 31 -5.25 10.99 -10.52
C HIS A 31 -3.98 11.84 -10.37
N ARG A 32 -4.14 13.16 -10.38
CA ARG A 32 -3.02 14.08 -10.23
C ARG A 32 -2.38 13.99 -8.85
N ARG A 33 -3.17 13.97 -7.78
CA ARG A 33 -2.68 13.77 -6.41
C ARG A 33 -1.99 12.43 -6.27
N PHE A 34 -2.51 11.38 -6.88
CA PHE A 34 -1.90 10.06 -6.88
C PHE A 34 -0.50 10.09 -7.53
N LEU A 35 -0.41 10.63 -8.74
CA LEU A 35 0.86 10.79 -9.43
C LEU A 35 1.82 11.66 -8.58
N GLN A 36 1.33 12.74 -7.95
CA GLN A 36 2.15 13.67 -7.16
C GLN A 36 2.61 13.10 -5.81
N ALA A 37 1.74 12.35 -5.13
CA ALA A 37 1.99 11.77 -3.81
C ALA A 37 2.88 10.52 -3.89
N SER A 38 2.91 9.87 -5.05
CA SER A 38 3.82 8.76 -5.34
C SER A 38 4.87 9.18 -6.37
N PRO A 39 5.78 10.12 -6.05
CA PRO A 39 6.82 10.50 -7.00
C PRO A 39 7.69 9.27 -7.25
N ASN A 40 7.62 8.77 -8.48
CA ASN A 40 8.46 7.72 -9.04
C ASN A 40 8.39 6.36 -8.29
N PRO A 41 7.25 5.65 -8.34
CA PRO A 41 7.11 4.32 -7.76
C PRO A 41 8.12 3.34 -8.37
N ASP A 42 8.48 3.51 -9.64
CA ASP A 42 9.52 2.76 -10.34
C ASP A 42 10.88 2.96 -9.65
N ALA A 43 11.23 4.20 -9.32
CA ALA A 43 12.47 4.47 -8.60
C ALA A 43 12.44 3.81 -7.22
N ARG A 44 11.33 3.84 -6.50
CA ARG A 44 11.22 3.15 -5.20
C ARG A 44 11.35 1.64 -5.35
N HIS A 45 10.70 1.02 -6.33
CA HIS A 45 10.87 -0.41 -6.61
C HIS A 45 12.35 -0.76 -6.90
N ARG A 46 12.97 0.02 -7.79
CA ARG A 46 14.39 -0.13 -8.16
C ARG A 46 15.36 0.18 -7.03
N THR A 47 14.92 0.74 -5.90
CA THR A 47 15.80 0.93 -4.74
C THR A 47 16.03 -0.34 -3.95
N LEU A 48 15.11 -1.29 -4.05
CA LEU A 48 15.24 -2.61 -3.43
C LEU A 48 15.94 -3.62 -4.36
N LEU A 49 16.27 -3.20 -5.58
CA LEU A 49 16.98 -3.97 -6.59
C LEU A 49 18.31 -3.28 -6.96
N ASP A 50 19.32 -4.04 -7.35
CA ASP A 50 20.53 -3.49 -7.94
C ASP A 50 20.31 -3.09 -9.41
N ALA A 51 21.38 -2.64 -10.09
CA ALA A 51 21.28 -2.24 -11.50
C ALA A 51 20.95 -3.42 -12.44
N ASP A 52 21.22 -4.65 -12.00
CA ASP A 52 20.95 -5.89 -12.74
C ASP A 52 19.58 -6.48 -12.35
N GLY A 53 18.80 -5.78 -11.52
CA GLY A 53 17.51 -6.27 -11.02
C GLY A 53 17.60 -7.33 -9.93
N ARG A 54 18.79 -7.57 -9.34
CA ARG A 54 18.97 -8.53 -8.25
C ARG A 54 18.67 -7.88 -6.91
N VAL A 55 18.26 -8.67 -5.93
CA VAL A 55 18.08 -8.18 -4.55
C VAL A 55 19.47 -7.96 -3.94
N PRO A 56 19.88 -6.72 -3.61
CA PRO A 56 21.21 -6.41 -3.11
C PRO A 56 21.50 -7.11 -1.78
N MET A 57 20.43 -7.47 -1.06
CA MET A 57 20.46 -8.19 0.19
C MET A 57 20.20 -9.70 0.07
N ALA A 58 20.27 -10.28 -1.14
CA ALA A 58 19.96 -11.69 -1.39
C ALA A 58 20.75 -12.65 -0.50
N ALA A 59 22.04 -12.39 -0.26
CA ALA A 59 22.91 -13.22 0.58
C ALA A 59 22.47 -13.31 2.05
N TRP A 60 21.55 -12.43 2.47
CA TRP A 60 21.05 -12.34 3.84
C TRP A 60 19.55 -12.56 3.96
N LEU A 61 18.89 -12.90 2.85
CA LEU A 61 17.53 -13.40 2.93
C LEU A 61 17.57 -14.79 3.57
N PRO A 62 16.61 -15.11 4.44
CA PRO A 62 16.44 -16.49 4.88
C PRO A 62 16.19 -17.39 3.66
N ALA A 63 16.54 -18.67 3.79
CA ALA A 63 16.13 -19.65 2.79
C ALA A 63 14.60 -19.66 2.66
N THR A 64 14.10 -19.85 1.44
CA THR A 64 12.66 -20.00 1.26
C THR A 64 12.24 -21.39 1.73
N ASP A 65 11.12 -21.45 2.46
CA ASP A 65 10.51 -22.69 2.92
C ASP A 65 9.32 -23.02 2.01
N ALA A 66 9.51 -24.03 1.16
CA ALA A 66 8.50 -24.49 0.21
C ALA A 66 7.26 -25.11 0.88
N THR A 67 7.33 -25.44 2.17
CA THR A 67 6.18 -25.97 2.93
C THR A 67 5.20 -24.88 3.37
N VAL A 68 5.59 -23.60 3.29
CA VAL A 68 4.69 -22.49 3.60
C VAL A 68 3.79 -22.22 2.41
N GLU A 69 2.55 -22.67 2.50
CA GLU A 69 1.56 -22.42 1.47
C GLU A 69 1.28 -20.93 1.27
N LEU A 70 0.99 -20.55 0.03
CA LEU A 70 0.73 -19.17 -0.38
C LEU A 70 -0.43 -18.53 0.39
N ALA A 71 -1.51 -19.28 0.61
CA ALA A 71 -2.69 -18.82 1.32
C ALA A 71 -2.40 -18.61 2.82
N ASP A 72 -1.69 -19.56 3.44
CA ASP A 72 -1.23 -19.47 4.83
C ASP A 72 -0.33 -18.25 5.05
N ALA A 73 0.65 -18.05 4.17
CA ALA A 73 1.53 -16.89 4.21
C ALA A 73 0.74 -15.57 4.14
N GLY A 74 -0.27 -15.51 3.26
CA GLY A 74 -1.19 -14.38 3.16
C GLY A 74 -1.93 -14.10 4.46
N LEU A 75 -2.53 -15.13 5.07
CA LEU A 75 -3.27 -15.01 6.33
C LEU A 75 -2.36 -14.55 7.48
N LEU A 76 -1.19 -15.16 7.63
CA LEU A 76 -0.22 -14.80 8.66
C LEU A 76 0.31 -13.37 8.47
N LEU A 77 0.63 -12.98 7.24
CA LEU A 77 1.08 -11.62 6.91
C LEU A 77 -0.02 -10.60 7.23
N ARG A 78 -1.29 -10.92 6.96
CA ARG A 78 -2.42 -10.03 7.26
C ARG A 78 -2.75 -9.94 8.75
N ARG A 79 -2.43 -10.97 9.54
CA ARG A 79 -2.50 -10.88 11.01
C ARG A 79 -1.36 -10.08 11.62
N LEU A 80 -0.19 -10.04 10.99
CA LEU A 80 0.94 -9.15 11.38
C LEU A 80 0.65 -7.69 11.02
N PHE A 81 0.03 -7.46 9.86
CA PHE A 81 -0.35 -6.14 9.35
C PHE A 81 -1.87 -6.06 9.19
N PRO A 82 -2.63 -6.06 10.31
CA PRO A 82 -4.08 -6.01 10.27
C PRO A 82 -4.54 -4.69 9.64
N PHE A 83 -5.81 -4.67 9.23
CA PHE A 83 -6.46 -3.45 8.80
C PHE A 83 -6.83 -2.54 9.96
N ASN A 84 -6.99 -1.25 9.70
CA ASN A 84 -7.67 -0.39 10.66
C ASN A 84 -9.10 -0.92 10.87
N ALA A 85 -9.51 -1.10 12.13
CA ALA A 85 -10.90 -1.33 12.45
C ALA A 85 -11.68 -0.10 12.00
N VAL A 86 -12.42 -0.22 10.90
CA VAL A 86 -13.44 0.76 10.54
C VAL A 86 -14.64 0.40 11.40
N GLY A 87 -15.28 1.38 12.04
CA GLY A 87 -16.35 1.14 13.02
C GLY A 87 -17.58 0.38 12.49
N GLU A 88 -17.62 0.09 11.19
CA GLU A 88 -18.65 -0.69 10.52
C GLU A 88 -18.06 -2.01 10.01
N GLN A 89 -18.76 -3.12 10.30
CA GLN A 89 -18.42 -4.43 9.77
C GLN A 89 -18.52 -4.40 8.24
N ARG A 90 -17.39 -4.60 7.56
CA ARG A 90 -17.35 -4.75 6.11
C ARG A 90 -17.50 -6.23 5.78
N PRO A 91 -18.69 -6.73 5.35
CA PRO A 91 -18.96 -8.16 5.23
C PRO A 91 -18.08 -8.89 4.19
N TYR A 92 -17.43 -8.13 3.31
CA TYR A 92 -16.53 -8.63 2.27
C TYR A 92 -15.04 -8.59 2.67
N VAL A 93 -14.68 -7.87 3.72
CA VAL A 93 -13.32 -7.89 4.27
C VAL A 93 -13.23 -9.07 5.23
N ARG A 94 -12.19 -9.88 5.07
CA ARG A 94 -11.92 -10.97 6.00
C ARG A 94 -11.42 -10.37 7.32
N GLU A 95 -12.21 -10.52 8.37
CA GLU A 95 -11.77 -10.16 9.72
C GLU A 95 -10.77 -11.21 10.24
N LEU A 96 -9.56 -10.75 10.55
CA LEU A 96 -8.52 -11.58 11.12
C LEU A 96 -8.09 -10.97 12.45
N ALA A 97 -8.12 -11.79 13.51
CA ALA A 97 -7.63 -11.37 14.80
C ALA A 97 -6.13 -10.99 14.70
N PRO A 98 -5.76 -9.74 15.01
CA PRO A 98 -4.38 -9.30 14.94
C PRO A 98 -3.55 -10.10 15.92
N LEU A 99 -2.30 -10.41 15.55
CA LEU A 99 -1.40 -11.05 16.51
C LEU A 99 -1.00 -10.03 17.59
N PRO A 100 -1.06 -10.41 18.88
CA PRO A 100 -0.59 -9.55 19.95
C PRO A 100 0.93 -9.32 19.76
N MET A 101 1.35 -8.07 19.92
CA MET A 101 2.76 -7.72 20.08
C MET A 101 2.88 -7.25 21.53
N LEU A 102 3.37 -8.10 22.43
CA LEU A 102 3.28 -7.84 23.88
C LEU A 102 4.00 -6.54 24.28
N TRP A 103 5.00 -6.13 23.51
CA TRP A 103 5.73 -4.88 23.68
C TRP A 103 5.01 -3.63 23.17
N GLU A 104 3.90 -3.75 22.44
CA GLU A 104 3.02 -2.59 22.17
C GLU A 104 2.17 -2.27 23.41
N SER A 105 1.75 -3.30 24.15
CA SER A 105 0.95 -3.14 25.38
C SER A 105 1.80 -2.81 26.61
N ALA A 106 3.04 -3.31 26.67
CA ALA A 106 3.99 -2.90 27.68
C ALA A 106 4.53 -1.53 27.27
N SER A 107 4.08 -0.44 27.90
CA SER A 107 4.65 0.88 27.64
C SER A 107 6.16 0.83 27.91
N MET A 108 6.97 0.93 26.86
CA MET A 108 8.42 0.99 27.01
C MET A 108 8.76 2.20 27.88
N ASP A 109 9.38 1.96 29.02
CA ASP A 109 9.85 3.02 29.90
C ASP A 109 10.72 3.99 29.07
N PRO A 110 10.40 5.31 29.08
CA PRO A 110 11.12 6.29 28.28
C PRO A 110 12.63 6.36 28.59
N THR A 111 13.06 5.88 29.75
CA THR A 111 14.46 5.85 30.16
C THR A 111 15.25 4.70 29.53
N LEU A 112 14.57 3.65 29.05
CA LEU A 112 15.22 2.53 28.36
C LEU A 112 15.68 2.95 26.96
N PHE A 113 16.86 2.44 26.58
CA PHE A 113 17.51 2.66 25.29
C PHE A 113 17.67 4.15 24.95
N ARG A 114 18.07 4.96 25.92
CA ARG A 114 18.20 6.43 25.75
C ARG A 114 18.99 6.82 24.49
N ASP A 115 20.09 6.14 24.21
CA ASP A 115 20.94 6.41 23.02
C ASP A 115 20.26 6.09 21.69
N ALA A 116 19.24 5.24 21.73
CA ALA A 116 18.44 4.88 20.57
C ALA A 116 17.34 5.93 20.28
N ARG A 117 17.18 6.96 21.11
CA ARG A 117 16.14 7.99 20.90
C ARG A 117 16.68 9.16 20.09
N ALA A 118 15.82 9.74 19.26
CA ALA A 118 16.20 10.87 18.41
C ALA A 118 16.50 12.16 19.21
N SER A 119 15.98 12.27 20.43
CA SER A 119 16.26 13.32 21.40
C SER A 119 16.07 12.80 22.82
N ASP A 120 16.55 13.54 23.83
CA ASP A 120 16.36 13.21 25.25
C ASP A 120 14.90 13.29 25.73
N LYS A 121 13.97 13.73 24.88
CA LYS A 121 12.55 13.79 25.24
C LYS A 121 11.98 12.37 25.40
N PRO A 122 11.22 12.09 26.46
CA PRO A 122 10.54 10.79 26.67
C PRO A 122 9.68 10.33 25.47
N THR A 123 9.13 11.29 24.72
CA THR A 123 8.27 11.05 23.56
C THR A 123 9.03 10.97 22.23
N ALA A 124 10.37 11.07 22.26
CA ALA A 124 11.17 11.01 21.06
C ALA A 124 11.03 9.65 20.37
N ALA A 125 10.90 9.68 19.05
CA ALA A 125 10.82 8.48 18.24
C ALA A 125 12.06 7.60 18.46
N PHE A 126 11.81 6.29 18.50
CA PHE A 126 12.84 5.28 18.57
C PHE A 126 13.58 5.18 17.23
N ASP A 127 14.88 5.47 17.23
CA ASP A 127 15.80 5.30 16.12
C ASP A 127 16.43 3.90 16.18
N ARG A 128 15.83 2.98 15.44
CA ARG A 128 16.22 1.57 15.33
C ARG A 128 17.66 1.37 14.91
N SER A 129 18.25 2.32 14.16
CA SER A 129 19.65 2.21 13.73
C SER A 129 20.62 2.48 14.87
N ARG A 130 20.22 3.30 15.86
CA ARG A 130 21.04 3.70 17.00
C ARG A 130 20.97 2.73 18.16
N ILE A 131 20.05 1.75 18.15
CA ILE A 131 19.91 0.77 19.25
C ILE A 131 21.23 0.05 19.55
N PHE A 132 22.04 -0.20 18.51
CA PHE A 132 23.32 -0.89 18.66
C PHE A 132 24.35 -0.07 19.44
N ARG A 133 24.24 1.26 19.53
CA ARG A 133 25.06 2.07 20.46
C ARG A 133 24.83 1.68 21.92
N SER A 134 23.59 1.29 22.26
CA SER A 134 23.28 0.76 23.60
C SER A 134 23.99 -0.58 23.85
N VAL A 135 24.24 -1.37 22.80
CA VAL A 135 25.02 -2.62 22.89
C VAL A 135 26.49 -2.34 23.21
N GLN A 136 27.10 -1.31 22.60
CA GLN A 136 28.50 -0.91 22.88
C GLN A 136 28.73 -0.54 24.34
N ARG A 137 27.82 0.23 24.95
CA ARG A 137 27.90 0.57 26.38
C ARG A 137 27.50 -0.57 27.32
N ARG A 138 27.15 -1.73 26.76
CA ARG A 138 26.49 -2.87 27.41
C ARG A 138 25.08 -2.49 27.87
N LEU A 139 24.09 -3.27 27.42
CA LEU A 139 22.70 -3.11 27.86
C LEU A 139 22.63 -3.17 29.40
N THR A 140 21.88 -2.26 30.01
CA THR A 140 21.58 -2.34 31.45
C THR A 140 20.77 -3.61 31.75
N PRO A 141 20.70 -4.06 33.02
CA PRO A 141 19.86 -5.20 33.38
C PRO A 141 18.40 -5.04 32.94
N GLU A 142 17.83 -3.84 33.07
CA GLU A 142 16.45 -3.51 32.70
C GLU A 142 16.26 -3.54 31.18
N GLU A 143 17.19 -2.95 30.42
CA GLU A 143 17.17 -2.99 28.95
C GLU A 143 17.29 -4.42 28.42
N ARG A 144 18.16 -5.22 29.04
CA ARG A 144 18.33 -6.63 28.69
C ARG A 144 17.09 -7.44 29.01
N ALA A 145 16.48 -7.23 30.19
CA ALA A 145 15.25 -7.90 30.57
C ALA A 145 14.10 -7.54 29.64
N TYR A 146 13.97 -6.25 29.28
CA TYR A 146 12.96 -5.82 28.31
C TYR A 146 13.18 -6.44 26.92
N ALA A 147 14.41 -6.40 26.41
CA ALA A 147 14.73 -7.01 25.11
C ALA A 147 14.57 -8.54 25.12
N ALA A 148 14.84 -9.21 26.25
CA ALA A 148 14.58 -10.64 26.43
C ALA A 148 13.08 -10.95 26.39
N ASN A 149 12.25 -10.18 27.12
CA ASN A 149 10.79 -10.33 27.06
C ASN A 149 10.26 -10.12 25.63
N VAL A 150 10.82 -9.16 24.89
CA VAL A 150 10.50 -8.99 23.46
C VAL A 150 10.92 -10.23 22.69
N ALA A 151 12.14 -10.73 22.86
CA ALA A 151 12.68 -11.87 22.12
C ALA A 151 11.96 -13.20 22.36
N ASP A 152 11.34 -13.36 23.53
CA ASP A 152 10.59 -14.56 23.94
C ASP A 152 9.12 -14.54 23.46
N ASP A 153 8.66 -13.49 22.79
CA ASP A 153 7.29 -13.38 22.29
C ASP A 153 6.98 -14.46 21.22
N SER A 154 5.87 -15.18 21.40
CA SER A 154 5.38 -16.21 20.48
C SER A 154 5.12 -15.71 19.05
N LEU A 155 4.91 -14.40 18.84
CA LEU A 155 4.75 -13.80 17.52
C LEU A 155 5.95 -14.07 16.60
N TRP A 156 7.15 -14.25 17.17
CA TRP A 156 8.35 -14.54 16.37
C TRP A 156 8.26 -15.83 15.58
N PHE A 157 7.53 -16.84 16.05
CA PHE A 157 7.28 -18.05 15.27
C PHE A 157 6.52 -17.75 13.97
N VAL A 158 5.48 -16.91 14.06
CA VAL A 158 4.70 -16.50 12.89
C VAL A 158 5.52 -15.59 11.98
N PHE A 159 6.23 -14.62 12.54
CA PHE A 159 7.10 -13.73 11.80
C PHE A 159 8.17 -14.50 11.02
N ASP A 160 8.83 -15.46 11.67
CA ASP A 160 9.85 -16.30 11.04
C ASP A 160 9.22 -17.14 9.91
N ARG A 161 8.04 -17.74 10.10
CA ARG A 161 7.33 -18.49 9.04
C ARG A 161 7.02 -17.60 7.82
N VAL A 162 6.55 -16.38 8.03
CA VAL A 162 6.29 -15.41 6.95
C VAL A 162 7.58 -14.97 6.27
N ALA A 163 8.67 -14.76 7.01
CA ALA A 163 9.96 -14.36 6.46
C ALA A 163 10.56 -15.40 5.50
N HIS A 164 10.26 -16.68 5.69
CA HIS A 164 10.70 -17.77 4.82
C HIS A 164 9.71 -18.06 3.67
N ALA A 165 8.55 -17.42 3.63
CA ALA A 165 7.57 -17.64 2.56
C ALA A 165 8.08 -17.10 1.21
N ALA A 166 7.92 -17.88 0.14
CA ALA A 166 8.32 -17.44 -1.21
C ALA A 166 7.40 -16.35 -1.78
N ALA A 167 6.10 -16.46 -1.50
CA ALA A 167 5.02 -15.58 -1.97
C ALA A 167 3.85 -15.58 -0.95
N ALA A 168 2.86 -14.70 -1.14
CA ALA A 168 1.67 -14.65 -0.27
C ALA A 168 0.41 -14.22 -1.06
N ASP A 169 -0.71 -14.94 -0.90
CA ASP A 169 -1.99 -14.55 -1.51
C ASP A 169 -2.71 -13.54 -0.61
N LEU A 170 -2.33 -12.27 -0.76
CA LEU A 170 -2.95 -11.19 0.00
C LEU A 170 -4.40 -10.97 -0.38
N ALA A 171 -4.83 -11.27 -1.62
CA ALA A 171 -6.24 -11.12 -2.01
C ALA A 171 -7.12 -12.12 -1.24
N ALA A 172 -6.72 -13.40 -1.20
CA ALA A 172 -7.43 -14.42 -0.43
C ALA A 172 -7.45 -14.12 1.08
N ALA A 173 -6.35 -13.57 1.60
CA ALA A 173 -6.24 -13.21 3.02
C ALA A 173 -7.03 -11.95 3.40
N SER A 174 -7.30 -11.06 2.44
CA SER A 174 -7.97 -9.78 2.69
C SER A 174 -9.47 -9.86 2.57
N PHE A 175 -9.97 -10.79 1.75
CA PHE A 175 -11.38 -10.82 1.37
C PHE A 175 -12.04 -12.16 1.69
N THR A 176 -13.32 -12.07 2.03
CA THR A 176 -14.21 -13.23 2.05
C THR A 176 -14.47 -13.66 0.61
N GLN A 177 -14.29 -14.95 0.32
CA GLN A 177 -14.50 -15.51 -1.02
C GLN A 177 -15.86 -16.22 -1.09
N PRO A 178 -16.62 -16.10 -2.20
CA PRO A 178 -16.29 -15.34 -3.41
C PRO A 178 -16.35 -13.82 -3.18
N LEU A 179 -15.39 -13.09 -3.75
CA LEU A 179 -15.35 -11.63 -3.66
C LEU A 179 -16.56 -11.03 -4.38
N ARG A 180 -17.28 -10.15 -3.69
CA ARG A 180 -18.44 -9.46 -4.23
C ARG A 180 -18.00 -8.31 -5.12
N MET A 181 -18.56 -8.23 -6.33
CA MET A 181 -18.24 -7.18 -7.30
C MET A 181 -18.81 -5.82 -6.90
N GLU A 182 -19.77 -5.79 -5.97
CA GLU A 182 -20.36 -4.52 -5.50
C GLU A 182 -19.43 -3.68 -4.62
N VAL A 183 -18.29 -4.24 -4.18
CA VAL A 183 -17.35 -3.56 -3.28
C VAL A 183 -16.56 -2.51 -4.05
N ALA A 184 -16.61 -1.26 -3.58
CA ALA A 184 -15.80 -0.21 -4.19
C ALA A 184 -14.33 -0.35 -3.77
N GLN A 185 -13.41 -0.04 -4.70
CA GLN A 185 -11.97 -0.07 -4.41
C GLN A 185 -11.56 0.85 -3.25
N PHE A 186 -12.32 1.90 -2.99
CA PHE A 186 -12.09 2.86 -1.90
C PHE A 186 -12.49 2.32 -0.54
N GLU A 187 -13.33 1.29 -0.53
CA GLU A 187 -13.72 0.55 0.65
C GLU A 187 -12.76 -0.62 0.90
N MET A 188 -11.68 -0.72 0.11
CA MET A 188 -10.60 -1.64 0.40
C MET A 188 -9.92 -1.20 1.69
N PRO A 189 -9.74 -2.13 2.63
CA PRO A 189 -9.20 -1.81 3.93
C PRO A 189 -7.71 -1.46 3.85
N ILE A 190 -7.29 -0.47 4.64
CA ILE A 190 -5.90 0.01 4.68
C ILE A 190 -5.18 -0.63 5.88
N PRO A 191 -4.00 -1.23 5.70
CA PRO A 191 -3.23 -1.79 6.81
C PRO A 191 -2.83 -0.74 7.85
N ARG A 192 -2.75 -1.15 9.12
CA ARG A 192 -2.33 -0.28 10.23
C ARG A 192 -0.84 0.04 10.12
N ILE A 193 -0.52 1.29 9.78
CA ILE A 193 0.87 1.76 9.64
C ILE A 193 1.67 1.63 10.95
N SER A 194 1.02 1.82 12.11
CA SER A 194 1.66 1.73 13.42
C SER A 194 2.32 0.36 13.67
N ARG A 195 1.73 -0.72 13.14
CA ARG A 195 2.24 -2.09 13.30
C ARG A 195 3.58 -2.31 12.59
N VAL A 196 3.83 -1.63 11.48
CA VAL A 196 5.15 -1.64 10.81
C VAL A 196 6.22 -1.07 11.73
N SER A 197 5.92 0.02 12.43
CA SER A 197 6.83 0.64 13.40
C SER A 197 7.12 -0.32 14.54
N ALA A 198 6.08 -0.84 15.19
CA ALA A 198 6.23 -1.71 16.35
C ALA A 198 6.94 -3.03 16.04
N LEU A 199 6.64 -3.68 14.91
CA LEU A 199 7.35 -4.89 14.48
C LEU A 199 8.84 -4.60 14.27
N SER A 200 9.15 -3.48 13.61
CA SER A 200 10.54 -3.06 13.38
C SER A 200 11.25 -2.74 14.69
N ASP A 201 10.57 -2.15 15.68
CA ASP A 201 11.12 -1.87 17.01
C ASP A 201 11.43 -3.18 17.75
N GLY A 202 10.52 -4.16 17.71
CA GLY A 202 10.73 -5.48 18.30
C GLY A 202 11.92 -6.21 17.68
N VAL A 203 12.07 -6.17 16.34
CA VAL A 203 13.23 -6.77 15.65
C VAL A 203 14.52 -6.08 16.07
N ALA A 204 14.54 -4.75 16.16
CA ALA A 204 15.71 -4.00 16.60
C ALA A 204 16.15 -4.42 18.01
N MET A 205 15.20 -4.55 18.95
CA MET A 205 15.45 -5.00 20.33
C MET A 205 15.97 -6.44 20.39
N ARG A 206 15.34 -7.35 19.65
CA ARG A 206 15.77 -8.75 19.56
C ARG A 206 17.17 -8.87 18.95
N ALA A 207 17.47 -8.10 17.91
CA ALA A 207 18.80 -8.01 17.32
C ALA A 207 19.84 -7.45 18.30
N ALA A 208 19.49 -6.41 19.06
CA ALA A 208 20.38 -5.83 20.07
C ALA A 208 20.67 -6.81 21.21
N LEU A 209 19.69 -7.62 21.64
CA LEU A 209 19.89 -8.68 22.62
C LEU A 209 20.91 -9.71 22.12
N TYR A 210 20.72 -10.23 20.90
CA TYR A 210 21.65 -11.18 20.29
C TYR A 210 23.05 -10.58 20.14
N ALA A 211 23.14 -9.34 19.68
CA ALA A 211 24.42 -8.62 19.55
C ALA A 211 25.12 -8.44 20.91
N ALA A 212 24.37 -8.11 21.97
CA ALA A 212 24.90 -7.97 23.33
C ALA A 212 25.39 -9.29 23.93
N ALA A 213 24.83 -10.42 23.49
CA ALA A 213 25.27 -11.76 23.84
C ALA A 213 26.45 -12.27 22.98
N GLY A 214 26.98 -11.45 22.07
CA GLY A 214 28.02 -11.86 21.12
C GLY A 214 27.51 -12.72 19.96
N GLN A 215 26.19 -12.95 19.85
CA GLN A 215 25.54 -13.76 18.82
C GLN A 215 25.22 -12.92 17.58
N ARG A 216 26.25 -12.35 16.97
CA ARG A 216 26.07 -11.39 15.88
C ARG A 216 25.36 -11.96 14.65
N ASP A 217 25.67 -13.18 14.25
CA ASP A 217 25.04 -13.79 13.08
C ASP A 217 23.52 -13.97 13.30
N SER A 218 23.11 -14.22 14.55
CA SER A 218 21.69 -14.25 14.93
C SER A 218 21.06 -12.86 14.88
N ALA A 219 21.77 -11.81 15.32
CA ALA A 219 21.32 -10.43 15.17
C ALA A 219 21.15 -10.05 13.70
N ASP A 220 22.09 -10.43 12.84
CA ASP A 220 22.01 -10.16 11.41
C ASP A 220 20.89 -10.94 10.73
N ALA A 221 20.70 -12.21 11.11
CA ALA A 221 19.63 -13.06 10.60
C ALA A 221 18.23 -12.51 10.90
N VAL A 222 17.96 -12.03 12.12
CA VAL A 222 16.63 -11.47 12.44
C VAL A 222 16.36 -10.16 11.69
N ILE A 223 17.38 -9.34 11.44
CA ILE A 223 17.26 -8.16 10.58
C ILE A 223 16.97 -8.59 9.12
N GLY A 224 17.65 -9.63 8.65
CA GLY A 224 17.41 -10.22 7.32
C GLY A 224 15.98 -10.73 7.14
N ARG A 225 15.39 -11.34 8.18
CA ARG A 225 13.99 -11.76 8.18
C ARG A 225 13.03 -10.58 8.09
N LEU A 226 13.30 -9.45 8.76
CA LEU A 226 12.49 -8.23 8.60
C LEU A 226 12.55 -7.69 7.18
N TYR A 227 13.74 -7.71 6.57
CA TYR A 227 13.90 -7.35 5.16
C TYR A 227 13.08 -8.27 4.25
N ALA A 228 13.11 -9.59 4.49
CA ALA A 228 12.33 -10.57 3.74
C ALA A 228 10.81 -10.34 3.84
N VAL A 229 10.29 -10.10 5.05
CA VAL A 229 8.88 -9.74 5.26
C VAL A 229 8.52 -8.44 4.53
N GLY A 230 9.39 -7.43 4.59
CA GLY A 230 9.20 -6.18 3.85
C GLY A 230 9.17 -6.38 2.32
N MET A 231 10.07 -7.20 1.78
CA MET A 231 10.11 -7.55 0.36
C MET A 231 8.90 -8.38 -0.08
N LEU A 232 8.45 -9.32 0.75
CA LEU A 232 7.24 -10.09 0.50
C LEU A 232 6.04 -9.14 0.43
N PHE A 233 5.85 -8.28 1.44
CA PHE A 233 4.73 -7.34 1.46
C PHE A 233 4.79 -6.32 0.32
N HIS A 234 5.99 -5.87 -0.06
CA HIS A 234 6.20 -4.96 -1.19
C HIS A 234 5.80 -5.56 -2.54
N ARG A 235 6.11 -6.84 -2.76
CA ARG A 235 5.82 -7.56 -4.02
C ARG A 235 4.37 -8.01 -4.13
N GLU A 236 3.81 -8.47 -3.02
CA GLU A 236 2.49 -9.10 -2.97
C GLU A 236 1.34 -8.11 -2.70
N GLY A 237 1.65 -6.87 -2.31
CA GLY A 237 0.67 -5.82 -2.00
C GLY A 237 -0.39 -5.60 -3.09
N LEU A 238 -1.62 -5.35 -2.67
CA LEU A 238 -2.81 -5.18 -3.52
C LEU A 238 -3.03 -3.73 -3.98
N ASN A 239 -2.33 -2.77 -3.36
CA ASN A 239 -2.40 -1.35 -3.65
C ASN A 239 -1.07 -0.66 -3.32
N THR A 240 -0.91 0.59 -3.78
CA THR A 240 0.35 1.32 -3.62
C THR A 240 0.72 1.54 -2.15
N ILE A 241 -0.26 1.72 -1.26
CA ILE A 241 0.01 1.92 0.18
C ILE A 241 0.70 0.68 0.77
N GLU A 242 0.20 -0.52 0.48
CA GLU A 242 0.82 -1.78 0.90
C GLU A 242 2.23 -1.96 0.36
N GLY A 243 2.42 -1.67 -0.94
CA GLY A 243 3.75 -1.68 -1.56
C GLY A 243 4.72 -0.74 -0.84
N LEU A 244 4.26 0.45 -0.44
CA LEU A 244 5.05 1.43 0.30
C LEU A 244 5.34 1.02 1.75
N LEU A 245 4.40 0.35 2.42
CA LEU A 245 4.61 -0.19 3.76
C LEU A 245 5.63 -1.34 3.75
N GLY A 246 5.56 -2.22 2.75
CA GLY A 246 6.58 -3.25 2.52
C GLY A 246 7.96 -2.64 2.27
N HIS A 247 8.04 -1.63 1.38
CA HIS A 247 9.27 -0.87 1.12
C HIS A 247 9.86 -0.26 2.39
N ARG A 248 9.03 0.43 3.18
CA ARG A 248 9.45 1.04 4.44
C ARG A 248 9.98 -0.01 5.43
N THR A 249 9.34 -1.17 5.52
CA THR A 249 9.77 -2.28 6.37
C THR A 249 11.16 -2.79 5.95
N ALA A 250 11.37 -2.97 4.64
CA ALA A 250 12.67 -3.37 4.09
C ALA A 250 13.75 -2.31 4.37
N MET A 251 13.44 -1.01 4.18
CA MET A 251 14.39 0.07 4.46
C MET A 251 14.71 0.25 5.95
N ASN A 252 13.77 -0.08 6.86
CA ASN A 252 14.06 -0.15 8.28
C ASN A 252 15.14 -1.22 8.57
N ALA A 253 15.03 -2.40 7.95
CA ALA A 253 16.03 -3.45 8.08
C ALA A 253 17.41 -3.04 7.51
N VAL A 254 17.44 -2.38 6.35
CA VAL A 254 18.67 -1.77 5.78
C VAL A 254 19.34 -0.83 6.80
N SER A 255 18.55 0.06 7.41
CA SER A 255 19.05 1.02 8.40
C SER A 255 19.55 0.36 9.69
N MET A 256 18.87 -0.70 10.17
CA MET A 256 19.32 -1.47 11.33
C MET A 256 20.63 -2.18 11.05
N ARG A 257 20.74 -2.86 9.89
CA ARG A 257 21.95 -3.58 9.51
C ARG A 257 23.15 -2.65 9.40
N ARG A 258 22.96 -1.45 8.83
CA ARG A 258 23.98 -0.40 8.82
C ARG A 258 24.45 -0.10 10.24
N GLY A 259 23.52 0.21 11.15
CA GLY A 259 23.82 0.49 12.55
C GLY A 259 24.57 -0.66 13.25
N LEU A 260 24.18 -1.91 12.98
CA LEU A 260 24.85 -3.10 13.51
C LEU A 260 26.31 -3.18 13.01
N HIS A 261 26.55 -3.02 11.71
CA HIS A 261 27.89 -3.14 11.11
C HIS A 261 28.82 -1.97 11.41
N GLU A 262 28.29 -0.76 11.63
CA GLU A 262 29.04 0.40 12.10
C GLU A 262 29.46 0.23 13.57
N THR A 263 28.53 -0.25 14.40
CA THR A 263 28.73 -0.40 15.84
C THR A 263 29.65 -1.59 16.17
N LEU A 264 29.41 -2.71 15.50
CA LEU A 264 30.18 -3.93 15.65
C LEU A 264 30.78 -4.18 14.26
N PRO A 265 32.06 -3.90 14.00
CA PRO A 265 32.68 -4.21 12.70
C PRO A 265 33.05 -5.69 12.58
N GLN A 266 33.05 -6.23 11.36
CA GLN A 266 33.51 -7.59 11.02
C GLN A 266 34.35 -7.50 9.73
N PRO A 267 35.14 -8.56 9.40
CA PRO A 267 35.70 -8.69 8.06
C PRO A 267 34.60 -8.51 7.02
N ARG A 268 34.82 -7.64 6.03
CA ARG A 268 33.83 -7.23 4.99
C ARG A 268 32.71 -6.29 5.42
N SER A 269 32.63 -5.82 6.68
CA SER A 269 31.66 -4.77 7.08
C SER A 269 31.68 -3.56 6.15
N GLY A 270 32.86 -3.13 5.68
CA GLY A 270 32.98 -2.00 4.76
C GLY A 270 32.25 -2.22 3.43
N ALA A 271 32.33 -3.43 2.85
CA ALA A 271 31.60 -3.77 1.63
C ALA A 271 30.08 -3.81 1.86
N VAL A 272 29.66 -4.33 3.02
CA VAL A 272 28.24 -4.31 3.42
C VAL A 272 27.73 -2.87 3.56
N ILE A 273 28.45 -2.02 4.31
CA ILE A 273 28.07 -0.61 4.50
C ILE A 273 27.99 0.13 3.15
N ALA A 274 28.98 -0.04 2.27
CA ALA A 274 28.97 0.57 0.94
C ALA A 274 27.76 0.13 0.09
N ALA A 275 27.37 -1.15 0.17
CA ALA A 275 26.17 -1.63 -0.49
C ALA A 275 24.91 -0.98 0.08
N LEU A 276 24.79 -0.89 1.42
CA LEU A 276 23.65 -0.24 2.09
C LEU A 276 23.58 1.27 1.79
N ASP A 277 24.72 1.95 1.72
CA ASP A 277 24.84 3.36 1.31
C ASP A 277 24.27 3.58 -0.09
N SER A 278 24.58 2.69 -1.03
CA SER A 278 24.02 2.75 -2.39
C SER A 278 22.48 2.66 -2.36
N LEU A 279 21.91 1.78 -1.55
CA LEU A 279 20.45 1.65 -1.42
C LEU A 279 19.82 2.90 -0.82
N GLN A 280 20.41 3.44 0.25
CA GLN A 280 19.91 4.65 0.90
C GLN A 280 20.01 5.88 -0.01
N ALA A 281 21.09 6.00 -0.79
CA ALA A 281 21.26 7.07 -1.78
C ALA A 281 20.22 6.98 -2.91
N ARG A 282 19.94 5.77 -3.40
CA ARG A 282 18.86 5.52 -4.37
C ARG A 282 17.51 5.90 -3.77
N ASP A 283 17.20 5.46 -2.55
CA ASP A 283 15.89 5.70 -1.92
C ASP A 283 15.67 7.20 -1.67
N SER A 284 16.71 7.89 -1.19
CA SER A 284 16.70 9.34 -1.04
C SER A 284 16.48 10.07 -2.38
N SER A 285 17.06 9.56 -3.46
CA SER A 285 16.86 10.10 -4.81
C SER A 285 15.44 9.82 -5.35
N ALA A 286 14.92 8.62 -5.08
CA ALA A 286 13.56 8.22 -5.46
C ALA A 286 12.48 9.03 -4.73
N ARG A 287 12.76 9.52 -3.53
CA ARG A 287 11.84 10.39 -2.77
C ARG A 287 11.78 11.82 -3.29
N ARG A 288 12.75 12.26 -4.11
CA ARG A 288 12.72 13.62 -4.68
C ARG A 288 11.55 13.73 -5.65
N PRO A 289 10.70 14.76 -5.54
CA PRO A 289 9.66 14.99 -6.53
C PRO A 289 10.31 15.10 -7.91
N SER A 290 9.86 14.30 -8.87
CA SER A 290 10.34 14.46 -10.25
C SER A 290 9.92 15.85 -10.73
N ARG A 291 10.87 16.68 -11.17
CA ARG A 291 10.58 18.00 -11.76
C ARG A 291 9.60 17.91 -12.93
N ALA A 292 9.58 16.77 -13.65
CA ALA A 292 8.64 16.49 -14.74
C ALA A 292 7.16 16.51 -14.30
N MET A 293 6.89 16.32 -13.01
CA MET A 293 5.53 16.36 -12.45
C MET A 293 5.08 17.74 -11.97
N SER A 294 5.98 18.73 -11.97
CA SER A 294 5.68 20.11 -11.58
C SER A 294 4.87 20.87 -12.64
N VAL A 295 4.66 20.30 -13.83
CA VAL A 295 4.05 20.98 -14.98
C VAL A 295 2.51 21.10 -14.87
N ALA A 296 1.86 20.36 -13.97
CA ALA A 296 0.40 20.24 -13.99
C ALA A 296 -0.37 21.32 -13.20
N THR A 297 0.23 22.42 -12.71
CA THR A 297 -0.47 23.41 -11.86
C THR A 297 -1.35 24.42 -12.59
N GLY A 298 -1.21 24.58 -13.91
CA GLY A 298 -2.13 25.39 -14.72
C GLY A 298 -3.22 24.54 -15.37
N ALA A 299 -4.47 25.01 -15.30
CA ALA A 299 -5.71 24.57 -15.96
C ALA A 299 -5.90 23.08 -16.36
N GLU A 300 -7.07 22.52 -16.07
CA GLU A 300 -7.52 21.18 -16.50
C GLU A 300 -7.70 21.11 -18.04
N GLU A 301 -6.60 21.12 -18.78
CA GLU A 301 -6.66 20.96 -20.24
C GLU A 301 -6.99 19.50 -20.62
N PRO A 302 -7.84 19.26 -21.62
CA PRO A 302 -8.12 17.91 -22.14
C PRO A 302 -6.87 17.10 -22.48
N ALA A 303 -5.80 17.78 -22.94
CA ALA A 303 -4.49 17.18 -23.19
C ALA A 303 -3.88 16.54 -21.94
N ALA A 304 -4.12 17.09 -20.75
CA ALA A 304 -3.64 16.53 -19.49
C ALA A 304 -4.36 15.22 -19.13
N VAL A 305 -5.67 15.10 -19.40
CA VAL A 305 -6.45 13.88 -19.13
C VAL A 305 -5.98 12.73 -20.02
N ASP A 306 -5.73 13.01 -21.30
CA ASP A 306 -5.24 12.00 -22.23
C ASP A 306 -3.80 11.56 -21.90
N ALA A 307 -2.94 12.50 -21.50
CA ALA A 307 -1.59 12.19 -21.04
C ALA A 307 -1.58 11.34 -19.76
N ILE A 308 -2.43 11.67 -18.77
CA ILE A 308 -2.59 10.87 -17.54
C ILE A 308 -3.00 9.44 -17.90
N ARG A 309 -3.98 9.29 -18.80
CA ARG A 309 -4.46 7.97 -19.21
C ARG A 309 -3.41 7.16 -19.94
N ALA A 310 -2.68 7.77 -20.87
CA ALA A 310 -1.57 7.12 -21.55
C ALA A 310 -0.48 6.67 -20.54
N GLY A 311 -0.23 7.49 -19.52
CA GLY A 311 0.65 7.14 -18.40
C GLY A 311 0.16 5.92 -17.61
N LEU A 312 -1.13 5.88 -17.26
CA LEU A 312 -1.73 4.73 -16.57
C LEU A 312 -1.71 3.45 -17.40
N ILE A 313 -2.03 3.53 -18.69
CA ILE A 313 -1.96 2.38 -19.61
C ILE A 313 -0.53 1.81 -19.63
N ARG A 314 0.47 2.70 -19.75
CA ARG A 314 1.88 2.29 -19.69
C ARG A 314 2.24 1.64 -18.36
N ALA A 315 1.82 2.24 -17.24
CA ALA A 315 2.10 1.73 -15.91
C ALA A 315 1.50 0.32 -15.71
N VAL A 316 0.23 0.10 -16.08
CA VAL A 316 -0.42 -1.21 -15.98
C VAL A 316 0.37 -2.29 -16.75
N ALA A 317 0.92 -1.94 -17.92
CA ALA A 317 1.65 -2.86 -18.78
C ALA A 317 3.14 -3.06 -18.40
N ASP A 318 3.73 -2.18 -17.59
CA ASP A 318 5.17 -2.18 -17.32
C ASP A 318 5.55 -3.23 -16.25
N PRO A 319 6.30 -4.30 -16.58
CA PRO A 319 6.72 -5.30 -15.60
C PRO A 319 7.87 -4.82 -14.70
N THR A 320 8.50 -3.68 -14.99
CA THR A 320 9.64 -3.15 -14.23
C THR A 320 9.24 -2.33 -13.01
N ILE A 321 7.94 -2.19 -12.76
CA ILE A 321 7.36 -1.44 -11.64
C ILE A 321 6.60 -2.41 -10.72
N THR A 322 6.37 -2.03 -9.47
CA THR A 322 5.71 -2.95 -8.52
C THR A 322 4.32 -3.35 -9.00
N ARG A 323 4.00 -4.62 -8.80
CA ARG A 323 2.65 -5.14 -9.02
C ARG A 323 1.58 -4.34 -8.27
N ALA A 324 1.85 -3.98 -7.03
CA ALA A 324 0.99 -3.14 -6.21
C ALA A 324 0.65 -1.78 -6.88
N TYR A 325 1.63 -1.15 -7.54
CA TYR A 325 1.41 0.08 -8.30
C TYR A 325 0.68 -0.17 -9.62
N ARG A 326 0.95 -1.30 -10.31
CA ARG A 326 0.22 -1.69 -11.52
C ARG A 326 -1.28 -1.93 -11.22
N LEU A 327 -1.59 -2.57 -10.10
CA LEU A 327 -2.97 -2.77 -9.62
C LEU A 327 -3.65 -1.43 -9.32
N GLU A 328 -2.95 -0.53 -8.63
CA GLU A 328 -3.46 0.83 -8.37
C GLU A 328 -3.66 1.65 -9.66
N ALA A 329 -2.74 1.52 -10.62
CA ALA A 329 -2.88 2.16 -11.92
C ALA A 329 -4.07 1.61 -12.69
N LEU A 330 -4.35 0.31 -12.59
CA LEU A 330 -5.54 -0.33 -13.16
C LEU A 330 -6.82 0.15 -12.49
N ALA A 331 -6.83 0.23 -11.16
CA ALA A 331 -7.89 0.82 -10.36
C ALA A 331 -8.24 2.23 -10.84
N LEU A 332 -7.24 3.11 -10.99
CA LEU A 332 -7.42 4.46 -11.52
C LEU A 332 -7.86 4.48 -12.98
N LEU A 333 -7.26 3.64 -13.82
CA LEU A 333 -7.59 3.53 -15.24
C LEU A 333 -9.05 3.14 -15.45
N SER A 334 -9.59 2.31 -14.57
CA SER A 334 -10.98 1.87 -14.58
C SER A 334 -11.96 2.99 -14.19
N LEU A 335 -11.47 4.07 -13.57
CA LEU A 335 -12.23 5.32 -13.36
C LEU A 335 -12.14 6.28 -14.55
N SER A 336 -11.36 5.98 -15.60
CA SER A 336 -11.19 6.88 -16.74
C SER A 336 -12.50 7.25 -17.48
N PRO A 337 -13.58 6.44 -17.47
CA PRO A 337 -14.88 6.89 -17.97
C PRO A 337 -15.46 8.09 -17.23
N CYS A 338 -15.14 8.30 -15.95
CA CYS A 338 -15.59 9.46 -15.19
C CYS A 338 -14.90 10.77 -15.60
N ALA A 339 -13.84 10.71 -16.41
CA ALA A 339 -13.01 11.87 -16.74
C ALA A 339 -13.55 12.73 -17.90
N THR A 340 -14.47 12.22 -18.73
CA THR A 340 -15.13 13.01 -19.79
C THR A 340 -16.57 12.58 -20.02
N ALA A 341 -17.43 13.51 -20.44
CA ALA A 341 -18.83 13.24 -20.76
C ALA A 341 -19.01 12.10 -21.77
N GLY A 342 -18.23 12.14 -22.86
CA GLY A 342 -18.31 11.12 -23.91
C GLY A 342 -18.01 9.71 -23.38
N ARG A 343 -17.00 9.56 -22.53
CA ARG A 343 -16.63 8.25 -21.97
C ARG A 343 -17.59 7.80 -20.88
N LEU A 344 -18.14 8.74 -20.11
CA LEU A 344 -19.18 8.47 -19.12
C LEU A 344 -20.43 7.87 -19.78
N LEU A 345 -20.78 8.32 -20.98
CA LEU A 345 -21.92 7.81 -21.75
C LEU A 345 -21.55 6.53 -22.52
N PHE A 346 -20.47 6.55 -23.32
CA PHE A 346 -20.19 5.49 -24.29
C PHE A 346 -19.23 4.40 -23.81
N GLY A 347 -18.47 4.64 -22.74
CA GLY A 347 -17.58 3.66 -22.14
C GLY A 347 -16.11 4.06 -22.19
N PRO A 348 -15.22 3.20 -21.68
CA PRO A 348 -13.79 3.33 -21.96
C PRO A 348 -13.54 3.23 -23.47
N GLY A 349 -12.51 3.92 -23.96
CA GLY A 349 -12.07 3.76 -25.36
C GLY A 349 -11.22 2.49 -25.55
N ASP A 350 -11.01 2.08 -26.80
CA ASP A 350 -10.35 0.81 -27.17
C ASP A 350 -9.01 0.57 -26.46
N ALA A 351 -8.17 1.60 -26.36
CA ALA A 351 -6.87 1.48 -25.69
C ALA A 351 -6.99 1.15 -24.19
N VAL A 352 -8.03 1.66 -23.52
CA VAL A 352 -8.31 1.34 -22.11
C VAL A 352 -8.84 -0.07 -22.00
N THR A 353 -9.81 -0.45 -22.84
CA THR A 353 -10.39 -1.79 -22.88
C THR A 353 -9.33 -2.86 -23.13
N ALA A 354 -8.44 -2.63 -24.10
CA ALA A 354 -7.31 -3.51 -24.41
C ALA A 354 -6.34 -3.62 -23.21
N ALA A 355 -6.02 -2.50 -22.56
CA ALA A 355 -5.16 -2.49 -21.37
C ALA A 355 -5.79 -3.24 -20.19
N GLN A 356 -7.10 -3.07 -19.93
CA GLN A 356 -7.83 -3.80 -18.90
C GLN A 356 -7.87 -5.30 -19.21
N ALA A 357 -8.12 -5.69 -20.46
CA ALA A 357 -8.11 -7.10 -20.89
C ALA A 357 -6.73 -7.74 -20.70
N ALA A 358 -5.66 -7.05 -21.10
CA ALA A 358 -4.29 -7.51 -20.87
C ALA A 358 -3.95 -7.62 -19.38
N ALA A 359 -4.44 -6.69 -18.56
CA ALA A 359 -4.25 -6.71 -17.11
C ALA A 359 -4.96 -7.90 -16.44
N MET A 360 -6.20 -8.21 -16.84
CA MET A 360 -6.95 -9.39 -16.35
C MET A 360 -6.22 -10.70 -16.64
N GLN A 361 -5.43 -10.77 -17.71
CA GLN A 361 -4.67 -11.96 -18.08
C GLN A 361 -3.29 -12.04 -17.41
N SER A 362 -2.65 -10.89 -17.14
CA SER A 362 -1.23 -10.86 -16.75
C SER A 362 -0.96 -10.48 -15.29
N LEU A 363 -1.89 -9.80 -14.61
CA LEU A 363 -1.70 -9.38 -13.22
C LEU A 363 -2.05 -10.45 -12.18
N PRO A 364 -3.14 -11.22 -12.32
CA PRO A 364 -3.46 -12.26 -11.34
C PRO A 364 -2.46 -13.42 -11.36
N ARG A 365 -2.16 -13.97 -10.18
CA ARG A 365 -1.41 -15.22 -10.00
C ARG A 365 -2.25 -16.29 -9.31
N THR A 366 -3.35 -15.91 -8.66
CA THR A 366 -4.28 -16.82 -7.97
C THR A 366 -5.72 -16.50 -8.36
N ALA A 367 -6.64 -17.41 -8.05
CA ALA A 367 -8.07 -17.20 -8.29
C ALA A 367 -8.64 -16.01 -7.49
N ALA A 368 -8.18 -15.79 -6.25
CA ALA A 368 -8.59 -14.65 -5.44
C ALA A 368 -8.08 -13.33 -6.04
N GLU A 369 -6.86 -13.32 -6.57
CA GLU A 369 -6.31 -12.16 -7.29
C GLU A 369 -7.04 -11.92 -8.62
N SER A 370 -7.49 -12.97 -9.32
CA SER A 370 -8.32 -12.83 -10.52
C SER A 370 -9.65 -12.15 -10.20
N ALA A 371 -10.30 -12.55 -9.11
CA ALA A 371 -11.53 -11.91 -8.63
C ALA A 371 -11.28 -10.44 -8.23
N TYR A 372 -10.16 -10.15 -7.56
CA TYR A 372 -9.77 -8.79 -7.20
C TYR A 372 -9.50 -7.91 -8.44
N VAL A 373 -8.75 -8.41 -9.42
CA VAL A 373 -8.48 -7.66 -10.67
C VAL A 373 -9.77 -7.43 -11.46
N ALA A 374 -10.66 -8.43 -11.52
CA ALA A 374 -11.98 -8.25 -12.13
C ALA A 374 -12.78 -7.16 -11.42
N LEU A 375 -12.78 -7.13 -10.08
CA LEU A 375 -13.41 -6.06 -9.31
C LEU A 375 -12.87 -4.69 -9.71
N LEU A 376 -11.55 -4.52 -9.82
CA LEU A 376 -10.96 -3.24 -10.21
C LEU A 376 -11.42 -2.78 -11.59
N VAL A 377 -11.51 -3.71 -12.55
CA VAL A 377 -11.94 -3.44 -13.94
C VAL A 377 -13.43 -3.08 -14.00
N HIS A 378 -14.28 -3.80 -13.27
CA HIS A 378 -15.73 -3.68 -13.33
C HIS A 378 -16.33 -2.76 -12.25
N GLN A 379 -15.49 -2.01 -11.52
CA GLN A 379 -15.97 -1.17 -10.42
C GLN A 379 -17.01 -0.15 -10.87
N LEU A 380 -16.91 0.42 -12.06
CA LEU A 380 -17.90 1.40 -12.53
C LEU A 380 -19.25 0.78 -12.88
N ASP A 381 -19.27 -0.52 -13.19
CA ASP A 381 -20.48 -1.24 -13.58
C ASP A 381 -21.24 -1.81 -12.38
N SER A 382 -20.51 -2.13 -11.30
CA SER A 382 -21.03 -2.95 -10.21
C SER A 382 -20.91 -2.31 -8.82
N ALA A 383 -19.99 -1.37 -8.61
CA ALA A 383 -19.75 -0.82 -7.28
C ALA A 383 -20.99 -0.10 -6.73
N ARG A 384 -21.17 -0.27 -5.42
CA ARG A 384 -22.07 0.52 -4.59
C ARG A 384 -21.22 1.14 -3.52
N PHE A 385 -21.19 2.46 -3.48
CA PHE A 385 -20.65 3.15 -2.32
C PHE A 385 -21.70 3.04 -1.21
N GLU A 386 -21.30 2.68 0.01
CA GLU A 386 -22.17 2.76 1.19
C GLU A 386 -22.89 4.12 1.18
N ASP A 387 -24.21 4.10 1.47
CA ASP A 387 -25.07 5.28 1.45
C ASP A 387 -24.59 6.28 2.51
N ALA A 388 -23.58 7.06 2.16
CA ALA A 388 -23.49 8.42 2.65
C ALA A 388 -24.89 8.99 2.40
N SER A 389 -25.52 9.52 3.44
CA SER A 389 -26.75 10.31 3.30
C SER A 389 -26.35 11.77 3.18
N PRO A 390 -25.81 12.24 2.03
CA PRO A 390 -25.46 13.64 1.91
C PRO A 390 -26.74 14.46 1.94
N SER A 391 -26.79 15.41 2.86
CA SER A 391 -27.84 16.43 2.91
C SER A 391 -27.62 17.49 1.84
N GLY A 392 -28.69 18.16 1.41
CA GLY A 392 -28.60 19.33 0.53
C GLY A 392 -28.26 19.00 -0.92
N LEU A 393 -27.41 19.83 -1.55
CA LEU A 393 -27.12 19.77 -2.98
C LEU A 393 -26.45 18.45 -3.40
N ALA A 394 -25.60 17.88 -2.56
CA ALA A 394 -24.97 16.59 -2.82
C ALA A 394 -26.01 15.45 -2.85
N GLY A 395 -26.99 15.45 -1.94
CA GLY A 395 -28.12 14.51 -1.97
C GLY A 395 -28.99 14.63 -3.21
N ALA A 396 -29.31 15.86 -3.63
CA ALA A 396 -30.05 16.10 -4.85
C ALA A 396 -29.29 15.63 -6.10
N PHE A 397 -27.97 15.88 -6.15
CA PHE A 397 -27.08 15.44 -7.23
C PHE A 397 -27.01 13.91 -7.32
N LEU A 398 -26.81 13.21 -6.20
CA LEU A 398 -26.78 11.74 -6.17
C LEU A 398 -28.13 11.13 -6.55
N THR A 399 -29.23 11.65 -6.00
CA THR A 399 -30.58 11.15 -6.30
C THR A 399 -30.90 11.27 -7.80
N THR A 400 -30.53 12.40 -8.40
CA THR A 400 -30.79 12.62 -9.83
C THR A 400 -29.92 11.71 -10.70
N ASN A 401 -28.66 11.48 -10.33
CA ASN A 401 -27.78 10.56 -11.05
C ASN A 401 -28.17 9.09 -10.90
N ARG A 402 -28.69 8.68 -9.74
CA ARG A 402 -29.30 7.36 -9.55
C ARG A 402 -30.50 7.16 -10.48
N ALA A 403 -31.37 8.16 -10.58
CA ALA A 403 -32.51 8.13 -11.50
C ALA A 403 -32.06 8.07 -12.97
N LEU A 404 -31.09 8.91 -13.37
CA LEU A 404 -30.51 8.89 -14.71
C LEU A 404 -29.87 7.55 -15.05
N SER A 405 -29.12 6.97 -14.11
CA SER A 405 -28.49 5.66 -14.24
C SER A 405 -29.54 4.57 -14.49
N ALA A 406 -30.64 4.57 -13.73
CA ALA A 406 -31.74 3.63 -13.91
C ALA A 406 -32.46 3.80 -15.27
N ILE A 407 -32.71 5.04 -15.70
CA ILE A 407 -33.41 5.34 -16.97
C ILE A 407 -32.56 4.99 -18.19
N THR A 408 -31.26 5.27 -18.13
CA THR A 408 -30.32 5.06 -19.24
C THR A 408 -29.68 3.68 -19.24
N PHE A 409 -29.96 2.86 -18.21
CA PHE A 409 -29.27 1.60 -17.94
C PHE A 409 -27.74 1.75 -17.92
N ASN A 410 -27.25 2.92 -17.47
CA ASN A 410 -25.84 3.23 -17.40
C ASN A 410 -25.40 3.36 -15.92
N PRO A 411 -24.87 2.29 -15.30
CA PRO A 411 -24.43 2.30 -13.90
C PRO A 411 -23.34 3.35 -13.61
N ARG A 412 -22.55 3.73 -14.63
CA ARG A 412 -21.42 4.65 -14.49
C ARG A 412 -21.86 6.06 -14.05
N LEU A 413 -23.04 6.51 -14.46
CA LEU A 413 -23.59 7.80 -14.03
C LEU A 413 -23.75 7.85 -12.50
N ARG A 414 -24.28 6.79 -11.90
CA ARG A 414 -24.37 6.66 -10.44
C ARG A 414 -22.97 6.63 -9.82
N THR A 415 -22.14 5.69 -10.23
CA THR A 415 -20.83 5.45 -9.60
C THR A 415 -19.90 6.67 -9.69
N CYS A 416 -19.81 7.32 -10.85
CA CYS A 416 -19.01 8.54 -11.01
C CYS A 416 -19.56 9.73 -10.21
N SER A 417 -20.89 9.83 -10.05
CA SER A 417 -21.49 10.86 -9.20
C SER A 417 -21.24 10.63 -7.71
N GLU A 418 -21.24 9.36 -7.27
CA GLU A 418 -20.91 8.96 -5.89
C GLU A 418 -19.45 9.28 -5.57
N ILE A 419 -18.52 8.89 -6.44
CA ILE A 419 -17.09 9.27 -6.33
C ILE A 419 -16.94 10.79 -6.27
N ALA A 420 -17.62 11.51 -7.16
CA ALA A 420 -17.55 12.97 -7.18
C ALA A 420 -18.06 13.58 -5.88
N ALA A 421 -19.14 13.03 -5.33
CA ALA A 421 -19.69 13.51 -4.08
C ALA A 421 -18.73 13.30 -2.91
N THR A 422 -18.14 12.10 -2.78
CA THR A 422 -17.18 11.76 -1.71
C THR A 422 -15.91 12.60 -1.73
N VAL A 423 -15.49 13.09 -2.90
CA VAL A 423 -14.23 13.84 -3.04
C VAL A 423 -14.44 15.36 -2.96
N VAL A 424 -15.62 15.86 -3.35
CA VAL A 424 -15.91 17.30 -3.46
C VAL A 424 -16.64 17.84 -2.24
N PHE A 425 -17.58 17.09 -1.68
CA PHE A 425 -18.41 17.48 -0.53
C PHE A 425 -17.95 16.74 0.73
#